data_AF-A0A8C2Y000-F1
#
_entry.id   AF-A0A8C2Y000-F1
#
_cell.length_a   1.000
_cell.length_b   1.000
_cell.length_c   1.000
_cell.angle_alpha   90.00
_cell.angle_beta   90.00
_cell.angle_gamma   90.00
#
_symmetry.space_group_name_H-M   'P 1'
#
loop_
_entity.id
_entity.type
_entity.pdbx_description
1 polymer ?
#
loop_
_entity_poly.entity_id
_entity_poly.type
_entity_poly.pdbx_seq_one_letter_code
_entity_poly.pdbx_strand_id
1 'polypeptide(L)'
;MSSKRLHYDSALKRKVIVYHGNRAAGRAFRISEANIRRWRSDRNSIFSCKATTKCFTGPKKGRYPQVDEGVLHFVSETRAKGLPVTRQAMQLKAGEIAKALGIDEAKFKATRGWCDRFMRRAGLSLRRQTSLRPKLSADVNQRAVPERCLKRCSITRALDDAQGGVVWRNADAHLNDSEELDSDYDVIVIT
;
A
#
# COMPACT_ATOMS: atom_id res chain seq x y z
N MET A 1 5.04 29.77 -1.19
CA MET A 1 5.82 28.60 -0.73
C MET A 1 4.85 27.59 -0.10
N SER A 2 4.59 26.45 -0.74
CA SER A 2 3.76 25.40 -0.14
C SER A 2 4.54 24.71 0.98
N SER A 3 4.10 24.85 2.23
CA SER A 3 4.74 24.17 3.35
C SER A 3 4.55 22.66 3.24
N LYS A 4 5.62 21.88 3.38
CA LYS A 4 5.55 20.41 3.33
C LYS A 4 4.70 19.90 4.50
N ARG A 5 3.72 19.05 4.21
CA ARG A 5 2.89 18.41 5.25
C ARG A 5 3.74 17.41 6.04
N LEU A 6 3.91 17.67 7.33
CA LEU A 6 4.65 16.80 8.24
C LEU A 6 3.72 15.79 8.95
N HIS A 7 4.25 14.59 9.16
CA HIS A 7 3.62 13.53 9.93
C HIS A 7 4.46 13.26 11.19
N TYR A 8 3.81 13.20 12.34
CA TYR A 8 4.47 13.05 13.64
C TYR A 8 4.06 11.73 14.29
N ASP A 9 5.01 11.04 14.91
CA ASP A 9 4.75 9.83 15.70
C ASP A 9 3.98 10.16 16.98
N SER A 10 3.13 9.23 17.41
CA SER A 10 2.39 9.34 18.67
C SER A 10 3.31 9.49 19.88
N ALA A 11 4.50 8.88 19.87
CA ALA A 11 5.50 9.08 20.92
C ALA A 11 5.89 10.56 21.09
N LEU A 12 6.20 11.24 19.98
CA LEU A 12 6.52 12.66 19.99
C LEU A 12 5.30 13.48 20.43
N LYS A 13 4.12 13.17 19.90
CA LYS A 13 2.88 13.84 20.30
C LYS A 13 2.63 13.74 21.80
N ARG A 14 2.87 12.58 22.43
CA ARG A 14 2.75 12.41 23.89
C ARG A 14 3.70 13.33 24.66
N LYS A 15 4.97 13.38 24.28
CA LYS A 15 5.97 14.28 24.88
C LYS A 15 5.52 15.74 24.80
N VAL A 16 5.02 16.16 23.64
CA VAL A 16 4.52 17.52 23.39
C VAL A 16 3.25 17.83 24.21
N ILE A 17 2.33 16.87 24.35
CA ILE A 17 1.08 17.06 25.11
C ILE A 17 1.37 17.29 26.60
N VAL A 18 2.31 16.55 27.18
CA VAL A 18 2.70 16.66 28.61
C VAL A 18 3.48 17.94 28.89
N TYR A 19 4.15 18.50 27.87
CA TYR A 19 4.93 19.74 28.01
C TYR A 19 4.05 20.93 28.44
N HIS A 20 4.60 21.84 29.24
CA HIS A 20 3.86 23.00 29.76
C HIS A 20 3.66 24.08 28.69
N GLY A 21 2.44 24.63 28.59
CA GLY A 21 2.13 25.75 27.69
C GLY A 21 2.22 25.45 26.18
N ASN A 22 1.34 26.05 25.38
CA ASN A 22 1.35 25.81 23.93
C ASN A 22 2.55 26.47 23.24
N ARG A 23 2.82 27.74 23.58
CA ARG A 23 3.93 28.53 23.02
C ARG A 23 5.30 27.93 23.34
N ALA A 24 5.49 27.52 24.60
CA ALA A 24 6.75 26.95 25.04
C ALA A 24 7.02 25.60 24.35
N ALA A 25 6.01 24.73 24.24
CA ALA A 25 6.10 23.50 23.46
C ALA A 25 6.37 23.78 21.97
N GLY A 26 5.75 24.80 21.38
CA GLY A 26 5.97 25.17 19.99
C GLY A 26 7.42 25.56 19.70
N ARG A 27 8.04 26.34 20.58
CA ARG A 27 9.47 26.69 20.48
C ARG A 27 10.39 25.49 20.68
N ALA A 28 10.12 24.68 21.71
CA ALA A 28 10.97 23.54 22.07
C ALA A 28 10.99 22.46 20.98
N PHE A 29 9.82 22.11 20.43
CA PHE A 29 9.68 21.03 19.46
C PHE A 29 9.63 21.50 17.99
N ARG A 30 9.66 22.81 17.74
CA ARG A 30 9.47 23.42 16.40
C ARG A 30 8.17 22.98 15.72
N ILE A 31 7.09 22.91 16.50
CA ILE A 31 5.76 22.48 16.04
C ILE A 31 4.80 23.66 16.16
N SER A 32 3.92 23.83 15.16
CA SER A 32 2.92 24.89 15.21
C SER A 32 1.95 24.70 16.38
N GLU A 33 1.60 25.79 17.06
CA GLU A 33 0.68 25.77 18.19
C GLU A 33 -0.70 25.18 17.83
N ALA A 34 -1.12 25.33 16.56
CA ALA A 34 -2.34 24.73 16.04
C ALA A 34 -2.34 23.20 16.14
N ASN A 35 -1.20 22.55 15.87
CA ASN A 35 -1.06 21.10 16.03
C ASN A 35 -1.09 20.71 17.50
N ILE A 36 -0.41 21.47 18.35
CA ILE A 36 -0.33 21.22 19.80
C ILE A 36 -1.73 21.28 20.42
N ARG A 37 -2.51 22.33 20.09
CA ARG A 37 -3.88 22.47 20.57
C ARG A 37 -4.77 21.31 20.11
N ARG A 38 -4.66 20.90 18.84
CA ARG A 38 -5.40 19.74 18.33
C ARG A 38 -5.03 18.46 19.08
N TRP A 39 -3.74 18.20 19.28
CA TRP A 39 -3.29 16.98 19.96
C TRP A 39 -3.71 16.94 21.43
N ARG A 40 -3.81 18.08 22.10
CA ARG A 40 -4.36 18.15 23.46
C ARG A 40 -5.86 17.85 23.49
N SER A 41 -6.61 18.28 22.47
CA SER A 41 -8.02 17.89 22.30
C SER A 41 -8.15 16.38 22.09
N ASP A 42 -7.26 15.79 21.29
CA ASP A 42 -7.25 14.37 20.96
C ASP A 42 -6.40 13.53 21.93
N ARG A 43 -6.12 14.05 23.15
CA ARG A 43 -5.14 13.47 24.08
C ARG A 43 -5.39 11.98 24.32
N ASN A 44 -6.61 11.61 24.71
CA ASN A 44 -6.93 10.23 25.06
C ASN A 44 -6.66 9.26 23.89
N SER A 45 -7.05 9.65 22.67
CA SER A 45 -6.83 8.86 21.46
C SER A 45 -5.33 8.66 21.14
N ILE A 46 -4.52 9.71 21.33
CA ILE A 46 -3.06 9.66 21.08
C ILE A 46 -2.34 8.78 22.12
N PHE A 47 -2.79 8.82 23.37
CA PHE A 47 -2.23 8.00 24.44
C PHE A 47 -2.64 6.52 24.31
N SER A 48 -3.85 6.22 23.83
CA SER A 48 -4.34 4.85 23.63
C SER A 48 -3.65 4.10 22.47
N CYS A 49 -3.15 4.80 21.45
CA CYS A 49 -2.56 4.15 20.26
C CYS A 49 -1.13 3.59 20.46
N LYS A 50 -0.54 3.00 19.44
CA LYS A 50 0.89 2.62 19.45
C LYS A 50 1.80 3.84 19.28
N ALA A 51 2.98 3.82 19.89
CA ALA A 51 3.97 4.90 19.86
C ALA A 51 4.38 5.31 18.42
N THR A 52 4.47 4.34 17.51
CA THR A 52 4.83 4.49 16.09
C THR A 52 3.69 4.99 15.19
N THR A 53 2.51 5.22 15.75
CA THR A 53 1.34 5.61 14.95
C THR A 53 1.46 7.08 14.50
N LYS A 54 1.54 7.32 13.19
CA LYS A 54 1.62 8.68 12.63
C LYS A 54 0.26 9.31 12.34
N CYS A 55 -0.71 8.49 11.97
CA CYS A 55 -2.07 8.90 11.64
C CYS A 55 -3.10 7.87 12.10
N PHE A 56 -4.28 8.36 12.47
CA PHE A 56 -5.46 7.52 12.65
C PHE A 56 -5.97 7.16 11.26
N THR A 57 -5.63 5.96 10.80
CA THR A 57 -6.18 5.42 9.56
C THR A 57 -7.57 4.86 9.86
N GLY A 58 -8.50 4.99 8.91
CA GLY A 58 -9.84 4.44 9.05
C GLY A 58 -9.86 2.92 9.24
N PRO A 59 -11.05 2.34 9.45
CA PRO A 59 -11.22 0.90 9.68
C PRO A 59 -10.50 0.03 8.65
N LYS A 60 -9.82 -1.02 9.12
CA LYS A 60 -9.12 -1.99 8.26
C LYS A 60 -10.09 -2.72 7.33
N LYS A 61 -11.22 -3.16 7.87
CA LYS A 61 -12.38 -3.65 7.11
C LYS A 61 -13.21 -2.41 6.75
N GLY A 62 -13.63 -2.24 5.50
CA GLY A 62 -14.35 -1.04 5.06
C GLY A 62 -15.57 -0.71 5.92
N ARG A 63 -16.19 0.47 5.71
CA ARG A 63 -17.37 0.89 6.49
C ARG A 63 -18.51 -0.14 6.46
N TYR A 64 -18.65 -0.87 5.35
CA TYR A 64 -19.62 -1.96 5.17
C TYR A 64 -18.88 -3.24 4.76
N PRO A 65 -18.38 -4.03 5.73
CA PRO A 65 -17.65 -5.26 5.45
C PRO A 65 -18.44 -6.27 4.63
N GLN A 66 -19.76 -6.35 4.83
CA GLN A 66 -20.66 -7.26 4.12
C GLN A 66 -20.71 -6.97 2.61
N VAL A 67 -20.68 -5.69 2.24
CA VAL A 67 -20.61 -5.27 0.84
C VAL A 67 -19.24 -5.63 0.25
N ASP A 68 -18.16 -5.35 0.99
CA ASP A 68 -16.80 -5.71 0.57
C ASP A 68 -16.70 -7.24 0.32
N GLU A 69 -17.25 -8.08 1.20
CA GLU A 69 -17.24 -9.54 1.08
C GLU A 69 -18.03 -10.06 -0.13
N GLY A 70 -19.26 -9.59 -0.31
CA GLY A 70 -20.07 -10.00 -1.47
C GLY A 70 -19.45 -9.61 -2.81
N VAL A 71 -18.79 -8.44 -2.87
CA VAL A 71 -18.07 -8.03 -4.09
C VAL A 71 -16.80 -8.86 -4.29
N LEU A 72 -16.11 -9.23 -3.21
CA LEU A 72 -14.93 -10.10 -3.29
C LEU A 72 -15.28 -11.49 -3.82
N HIS A 73 -16.41 -12.06 -3.39
CA HIS A 73 -16.94 -13.31 -3.92
C HIS A 73 -17.18 -13.22 -5.42
N PHE A 74 -17.92 -12.19 -5.86
CA PHE A 74 -18.19 -11.93 -7.28
C PHE A 74 -16.90 -11.79 -8.11
N VAL A 75 -15.90 -11.07 -7.60
CA VAL A 75 -14.60 -10.91 -8.28
C VAL A 75 -13.91 -12.27 -8.43
N SER A 76 -13.93 -13.09 -7.39
CA SER A 76 -13.28 -14.40 -7.38
C SER A 76 -13.94 -15.35 -8.37
N GLU A 77 -15.27 -15.42 -8.39
CA GLU A 77 -16.02 -16.23 -9.36
C GLU A 77 -15.77 -15.78 -10.80
N THR A 78 -15.77 -14.46 -11.05
CA THR A 78 -15.57 -13.93 -12.39
C THR A 78 -14.15 -14.20 -12.90
N ARG A 79 -13.16 -14.12 -12.01
CA ARG A 79 -11.76 -14.48 -12.33
C ARG A 79 -11.58 -15.99 -12.53
N ALA A 80 -12.28 -16.82 -11.77
CA ALA A 80 -12.28 -18.28 -11.96
C ALA A 80 -12.83 -18.67 -13.34
N LYS A 81 -13.82 -17.93 -13.84
CA LYS A 81 -14.34 -18.05 -15.22
C LYS A 81 -13.38 -17.50 -16.29
N GLY A 82 -12.23 -16.94 -15.91
CA GLY A 82 -11.26 -16.34 -16.84
C GLY A 82 -11.68 -14.97 -17.39
N LEU A 83 -12.73 -14.36 -16.85
CA LEU A 83 -13.25 -13.08 -17.34
C LEU A 83 -12.57 -11.90 -16.62
N PRO A 84 -12.25 -10.81 -17.34
CA PRO A 84 -11.72 -9.61 -16.72
C PRO A 84 -12.80 -8.88 -15.91
N VAL A 85 -12.45 -8.46 -14.70
CA VAL A 85 -13.34 -7.66 -13.85
C VAL A 85 -12.99 -6.18 -13.96
N THR A 86 -13.93 -5.38 -14.47
CA THR A 86 -13.79 -3.93 -14.54
C THR A 86 -14.21 -3.27 -13.22
N ARG A 87 -13.75 -2.04 -13.00
CA ARG A 87 -14.20 -1.23 -11.85
C ARG A 87 -15.70 -0.98 -11.87
N GLN A 88 -16.25 -0.69 -13.04
CA GLN A 88 -17.68 -0.45 -13.22
C GLN A 88 -18.49 -1.69 -12.81
N ALA A 89 -18.06 -2.89 -13.19
CA ALA A 89 -18.71 -4.13 -12.75
C ALA A 89 -18.70 -4.28 -11.23
N MET A 90 -17.58 -3.99 -10.56
CA MET A 90 -17.52 -3.99 -9.09
C MET A 90 -18.45 -2.94 -8.46
N GLN A 91 -18.56 -1.75 -9.06
CA GLN A 91 -19.43 -0.69 -8.56
C GLN A 91 -20.91 -1.05 -8.67
N LEU A 92 -21.31 -1.62 -9.81
CA LEU A 92 -22.66 -2.13 -10.03
C LEU A 92 -22.99 -3.22 -9.02
N LYS A 93 -22.10 -4.20 -8.86
CA LYS A 93 -22.31 -5.30 -7.91
C LYS A 93 -22.39 -4.82 -6.47
N ALA A 94 -21.55 -3.86 -6.09
CA ALA A 94 -21.60 -3.25 -4.77
C ALA A 94 -22.92 -2.51 -4.52
N GLY A 95 -23.47 -1.84 -5.53
CA GLY A 95 -24.76 -1.19 -5.47
C GLY A 95 -25.91 -2.19 -5.27
N GLU A 96 -25.91 -3.29 -6.01
CA GLU A 96 -26.89 -4.38 -5.84
C GLU A 96 -26.87 -4.94 -4.42
N ILE A 97 -25.68 -5.26 -3.90
CA ILE A 97 -25.51 -5.82 -2.55
C ILE A 97 -25.95 -4.80 -1.49
N ALA A 98 -25.60 -3.52 -1.66
CA ALA A 98 -26.03 -2.48 -0.73
C ALA A 98 -27.56 -2.34 -0.68
N LYS A 99 -28.23 -2.42 -1.84
CA LYS A 99 -29.70 -2.43 -1.92
C LYS A 99 -30.30 -3.66 -1.24
N ALA A 100 -29.73 -4.84 -1.48
CA ALA A 100 -30.16 -6.08 -0.84
C ALA A 100 -30.01 -6.04 0.69
N LEU A 101 -29.00 -5.34 1.20
CA LEU A 101 -28.77 -5.15 2.64
C LEU A 101 -29.59 -3.99 3.25
N GLY A 102 -30.43 -3.31 2.46
CA GLY A 102 -31.22 -2.16 2.93
C GLY A 102 -30.38 -0.94 3.30
N ILE A 103 -29.17 -0.81 2.73
CA ILE A 103 -28.31 0.36 2.96
C ILE A 103 -28.79 1.50 2.06
N ASP A 104 -29.17 2.60 2.69
CA ASP A 104 -29.56 3.84 2.02
C ASP A 104 -28.47 4.34 1.05
N GLU A 105 -28.89 4.74 -0.15
CA GLU A 105 -28.01 5.27 -1.21
C GLU A 105 -27.28 6.55 -0.76
N ALA A 106 -27.85 7.31 0.18
CA ALA A 106 -27.16 8.47 0.77
C ALA A 106 -25.99 8.05 1.69
N LYS A 107 -26.06 6.86 2.30
CA LYS A 107 -25.06 6.35 3.24
C LYS A 107 -23.96 5.53 2.57
N PHE A 108 -24.25 4.91 1.43
CA PHE A 108 -23.28 4.14 0.66
C PHE A 108 -23.36 4.44 -0.83
N LYS A 109 -22.23 4.94 -1.36
CA LYS A 109 -22.04 5.11 -2.80
C LYS A 109 -20.77 4.38 -3.22
N ALA A 110 -20.90 3.47 -4.17
CA ALA A 110 -19.79 2.75 -4.79
C ALA A 110 -18.98 3.66 -5.72
N THR A 111 -18.37 4.71 -5.16
CA THR A 111 -17.55 5.67 -5.90
C THR A 111 -16.23 5.04 -6.38
N ARG A 112 -15.55 5.70 -7.32
CA ARG A 112 -14.20 5.30 -7.74
C ARG A 112 -13.24 5.17 -6.55
N GLY A 113 -13.31 6.12 -5.61
CA GLY A 113 -12.49 6.11 -4.39
C GLY A 113 -12.84 4.98 -3.42
N TRP A 114 -14.11 4.55 -3.36
CA TRP A 114 -14.47 3.33 -2.63
C TRP A 114 -13.83 2.10 -3.28
N CYS A 115 -13.98 1.95 -4.60
CA CYS A 115 -13.41 0.83 -5.37
C CYS A 115 -11.87 0.75 -5.24
N ASP A 116 -11.19 1.90 -5.32
CA ASP A 116 -9.73 1.99 -5.09
C ASP A 116 -9.30 1.50 -3.70
N ARG A 117 -10.09 1.80 -2.66
CA ARG A 117 -9.78 1.37 -1.29
C ARG A 117 -10.15 -0.10 -1.09
N PHE A 118 -11.29 -0.54 -1.61
CA PHE A 118 -11.72 -1.93 -1.59
C PHE A 118 -10.64 -2.84 -2.20
N MET A 119 -10.15 -2.53 -3.41
CA MET A 119 -9.12 -3.33 -4.05
C MET A 119 -7.82 -3.39 -3.23
N ARG A 120 -7.39 -2.25 -2.66
CA ARG A 120 -6.22 -2.22 -1.77
C ARG A 120 -6.41 -3.06 -0.52
N ARG A 121 -7.60 -3.07 0.08
CA ARG A 121 -7.94 -3.91 1.25
C ARG A 121 -7.95 -5.39 0.88
N ALA A 122 -8.50 -5.73 -0.28
CA ALA A 122 -8.66 -7.10 -0.74
C ALA A 122 -7.42 -7.68 -1.47
N GLY A 123 -6.33 -6.92 -1.60
CA GLY A 123 -5.14 -7.36 -2.33
C GLY A 123 -5.35 -7.53 -3.84
N LEU A 124 -6.38 -6.88 -4.40
CA LEU A 124 -6.71 -6.99 -5.82
C LEU A 124 -5.93 -5.97 -6.66
N SER A 125 -5.38 -6.43 -7.78
CA SER A 125 -4.83 -5.56 -8.83
C SER A 125 -5.66 -5.66 -10.10
N LEU A 126 -5.79 -4.55 -10.82
CA LEU A 126 -6.30 -4.54 -12.20
C LEU A 126 -5.16 -4.95 -13.11
N ARG A 127 -4.95 -6.25 -13.27
CA ARG A 127 -4.03 -6.75 -14.29
C ARG A 127 -4.68 -6.44 -15.64
N ARG A 128 -4.06 -5.59 -16.47
CA ARG A 128 -4.37 -5.58 -17.91
C ARG A 128 -4.10 -6.99 -18.40
N GLN A 129 -5.07 -7.61 -19.07
CA GLN A 129 -4.85 -8.84 -19.83
C GLN A 129 -3.55 -8.67 -20.61
N THR A 130 -2.54 -9.46 -20.24
CA THR A 130 -1.38 -9.67 -21.10
C THR A 130 -1.88 -10.73 -22.05
N SER A 131 -1.88 -10.39 -23.35
CA SER A 131 -2.43 -11.17 -24.47
C SER A 131 -2.69 -12.62 -24.10
N LEU A 132 -3.96 -13.03 -24.19
CA LEU A 132 -4.39 -14.42 -24.10
C LEU A 132 -3.34 -15.29 -24.79
N ARG A 133 -2.51 -16.01 -24.03
CA ARG A 133 -1.94 -17.24 -24.57
C ARG A 133 -3.13 -18.18 -24.62
N PRO A 134 -3.62 -18.58 -25.81
CA PRO A 134 -4.53 -19.71 -25.84
C PRO A 134 -3.86 -20.85 -25.06
N LYS A 135 -4.61 -21.55 -24.20
CA LYS A 135 -4.16 -22.87 -23.78
C LYS A 135 -3.95 -23.64 -25.07
N LEU A 136 -2.71 -23.97 -25.39
CA LEU A 136 -2.42 -24.95 -26.43
C LEU A 136 -3.23 -26.18 -26.05
N SER A 137 -4.23 -26.52 -26.87
CA SER A 137 -4.89 -27.81 -26.79
C SER A 137 -3.79 -28.87 -26.83
N ALA A 138 -3.89 -29.90 -26.00
CA ALA A 138 -2.90 -30.98 -25.89
C ALA A 138 -2.78 -31.84 -27.17
N ASP A 139 -3.38 -31.40 -28.27
CA ASP A 139 -3.46 -32.10 -29.54
C ASP A 139 -2.92 -31.23 -30.68
N VAL A 140 -1.63 -30.92 -30.61
CA VAL A 140 -0.89 -30.45 -31.78
C VAL A 140 0.30 -31.38 -31.96
N ASN A 141 0.07 -32.42 -32.75
CA ASN A 141 1.13 -33.26 -33.30
C ASN A 141 2.15 -32.37 -34.03
N GLN A 142 3.38 -32.46 -33.54
CA GLN A 142 4.67 -32.15 -34.16
C GLN A 142 4.61 -31.50 -35.56
N ARG A 143 4.91 -30.21 -35.65
CA ARG A 143 5.55 -29.62 -36.84
C ARG A 143 6.48 -28.49 -36.42
N ALA A 144 7.70 -28.57 -36.95
CA ALA A 144 8.87 -27.80 -36.56
C ALA A 144 8.65 -26.28 -36.56
N VAL A 145 9.28 -25.62 -35.58
CA VAL A 145 9.36 -24.17 -35.43
C VAL A 145 10.36 -23.62 -36.45
N PRO A 146 10.01 -22.62 -37.29
CA PRO A 146 11.01 -21.68 -37.76
C PRO A 146 11.13 -20.55 -36.74
N GLU A 147 12.34 -20.39 -36.19
CA GLU A 147 12.71 -19.23 -35.38
C GLU A 147 12.38 -17.94 -36.16
N ARG A 148 11.52 -17.10 -35.60
CA ARG A 148 11.30 -15.74 -36.11
C ARG A 148 12.00 -14.76 -35.19
N CYS A 149 13.12 -14.25 -35.70
CA CYS A 149 13.86 -13.10 -35.23
C CYS A 149 12.93 -11.97 -34.74
N LEU A 150 13.01 -11.65 -33.45
CA LEU A 150 12.62 -10.33 -32.96
C LEU A 150 13.54 -9.31 -33.63
N LYS A 151 13.02 -8.58 -34.62
CA LYS A 151 13.68 -7.40 -35.18
C LYS A 151 13.86 -6.39 -34.04
N ARG A 152 15.08 -6.31 -33.52
CA ARG A 152 15.57 -5.19 -32.71
C ARG A 152 15.52 -3.96 -33.60
N CYS A 153 14.50 -3.11 -33.42
CA CYS A 153 14.49 -1.80 -34.08
C CYS A 153 15.70 -0.99 -33.60
N SER A 154 16.39 -0.45 -34.59
CA SER A 154 17.60 0.36 -34.54
C SER A 154 17.38 1.66 -33.77
N ILE A 155 18.07 1.80 -32.64
CA ILE A 155 18.57 3.09 -32.19
C ILE A 155 20.09 2.95 -32.15
N THR A 156 20.73 3.85 -32.88
CA THR A 156 22.13 3.89 -33.28
C THR A 156 23.12 3.84 -32.12
N ARG A 157 24.23 3.14 -32.35
CA ARG A 157 25.49 3.30 -31.61
C ARG A 157 26.18 4.57 -32.11
N ALA A 158 26.60 5.43 -31.20
CA ALA A 158 27.82 6.20 -31.37
C ALA A 158 28.78 5.68 -30.29
N LEU A 159 29.91 5.15 -30.76
CA LEU A 159 31.09 4.83 -29.95
C LEU A 159 31.78 6.15 -29.61
N ASP A 160 32.38 6.23 -28.42
CA ASP A 160 33.75 6.70 -28.30
C ASP A 160 34.39 6.04 -27.08
N ASP A 161 35.54 5.44 -27.33
CA ASP A 161 36.41 4.73 -26.41
C ASP A 161 37.14 5.72 -25.49
N ALA A 162 37.14 5.44 -24.18
CA ALA A 162 38.15 5.97 -23.27
C ALA A 162 38.44 4.95 -22.17
N GLN A 163 39.66 4.42 -22.23
CA GLN A 163 40.28 3.56 -21.24
C GLN A 163 40.29 4.23 -19.85
N GLY A 164 39.93 3.47 -18.81
CA GLY A 164 40.07 3.91 -17.42
C GLY A 164 39.72 2.79 -16.45
N GLY A 165 40.75 2.11 -15.94
CA GLY A 165 40.62 0.96 -15.04
C GLY A 165 39.93 1.28 -13.72
N VAL A 166 39.09 0.34 -13.27
CA VAL A 166 38.49 0.35 -11.93
C VAL A 166 39.49 -0.26 -10.94
N VAL A 167 40.16 0.60 -10.18
CA VAL A 167 40.83 0.21 -8.93
C VAL A 167 39.76 0.12 -7.85
N TRP A 168 39.46 -1.10 -7.42
CA TRP A 168 38.73 -1.34 -6.17
C TRP A 168 39.68 -1.03 -5.02
N ARG A 169 39.42 0.07 -4.29
CA ARG A 169 40.07 0.34 -3.02
C ARG A 169 39.15 -0.16 -1.91
N ASN A 170 39.51 -1.29 -1.33
CA ASN A 170 38.99 -1.75 -0.05
C ASN A 170 39.39 -0.75 1.03
N ALA A 171 38.46 -0.45 1.94
CA ALA A 171 38.77 0.12 3.23
C ALA A 171 37.93 -0.63 4.27
N ASP A 172 38.61 -1.56 4.91
CA ASP A 172 38.16 -2.28 6.08
C ASP A 172 38.14 -1.39 7.33
N ALA A 173 37.32 -1.84 8.28
CA ALA A 173 37.45 -1.71 9.74
C ALA A 173 37.08 -0.34 10.38
N HIS A 174 36.46 -0.27 11.56
CA HIS A 174 36.48 -1.18 12.70
C HIS A 174 35.18 -1.15 13.51
N LEU A 175 34.88 -2.32 14.08
CA LEU A 175 33.95 -2.61 15.19
C LEU A 175 34.34 -1.94 16.51
N ASN A 176 33.34 -1.68 17.35
CA ASN A 176 33.25 -2.06 18.77
C ASN A 176 31.80 -1.75 19.20
N ASP A 177 30.92 -2.74 19.37
CA ASP A 177 30.77 -3.72 20.47
C ASP A 177 30.21 -3.15 21.78
N SER A 178 29.29 -3.95 22.32
CA SER A 178 28.70 -3.95 23.67
C SER A 178 27.42 -3.14 23.88
N GLU A 179 26.26 -3.81 23.77
CA GLU A 179 25.55 -4.30 24.97
C GLU A 179 24.47 -5.31 24.59
N GLU A 180 24.53 -6.45 25.27
CA GLU A 180 23.77 -7.68 25.10
C GLU A 180 22.67 -7.75 26.20
N LEU A 181 21.66 -8.61 25.95
CA LEU A 181 20.64 -9.16 26.87
C LEU A 181 19.31 -8.35 26.98
N ASP A 182 18.12 -8.93 26.88
CA ASP A 182 17.74 -10.36 26.84
C ASP A 182 16.30 -10.55 26.32
N SER A 183 16.03 -11.76 25.79
CA SER A 183 14.81 -12.62 25.86
C SER A 183 13.42 -11.96 25.97
N ASP A 184 12.32 -12.35 25.35
CA ASP A 184 11.82 -13.54 24.66
C ASP A 184 10.47 -13.06 24.08
N TYR A 185 10.06 -13.40 22.86
CA TYR A 185 8.65 -13.69 22.55
C TYR A 185 8.56 -14.38 21.18
N ASP A 186 7.92 -15.54 21.23
CA ASP A 186 7.86 -16.61 20.24
C ASP A 186 7.36 -16.23 18.84
N VAL A 187 7.97 -16.90 17.87
CA VAL A 187 7.58 -16.99 16.47
C VAL A 187 6.41 -17.96 16.35
N ILE A 188 5.23 -17.48 15.97
CA ILE A 188 4.13 -18.34 15.52
C ILE A 188 4.21 -18.48 14.01
N VAL A 189 4.71 -19.63 13.55
CA VAL A 189 4.56 -20.13 12.17
C VAL A 189 3.22 -20.86 12.11
N ILE A 190 2.32 -20.42 11.22
CA ILE A 190 1.12 -21.18 10.87
C ILE A 190 1.40 -21.83 9.51
N THR A 191 1.48 -23.16 9.54
CA THR A 191 1.44 -24.06 8.37
C THR A 191 0.10 -23.98 7.67
#